data_AF-A0A3D5AZL3-F1
#
_entry.id   AF-A0A3D5AZL3-F1
#
_cell.length_a   1.000
_cell.length_b   1.000
_cell.length_c   1.000
_cell.angle_alpha   90.00
_cell.angle_beta   90.00
_cell.angle_gamma   90.00
#
_symmetry.space_group_name_H-M   'P 1'
#
loop_
_entity.id
_entity.type
_entity.pdbx_description
1 polymer ?
#
loop_
_entity_poly.entity_id
_entity_poly.type
_entity_poly.pdbx_seq_one_letter_code
_entity_poly.pdbx_strand_id
1 'polypeptide(L)' 'MAIEHLQAVPNLTTSLNGPLQAIETRLLDRQRDIEQWFRSQWLETPPPFYGSVDLRNAGFKLAPVDT' A
#
# COMPACT_ATOMS: atom_id res chain seq x y z
N MET A 1 12.55 12.25 33.90
CA MET A 1 12.38 12.48 32.45
C MET A 1 11.53 11.35 31.91
N ALA A 2 10.23 11.59 31.72
CA ALA A 2 9.33 10.62 31.12
C ALA A 2 9.35 10.83 29.61
N ILE A 3 9.59 9.77 28.85
CA ILE A 3 9.49 9.80 27.39
C ILE A 3 7.99 9.76 27.05
N GLU A 4 7.38 10.93 26.85
CA GLU A 4 6.09 11.06 26.16
C GLU A 4 6.32 10.84 24.66
N HIS A 5 6.23 9.60 24.19
CA HIS A 5 5.90 9.35 22.77
C HIS A 5 5.55 7.87 22.54
N LEU A 6 4.26 7.55 22.61
CA LEU A 6 3.67 6.44 21.86
C LEU A 6 2.35 6.94 21.29
N GLN A 7 2.40 7.56 20.10
CA GLN A 7 1.18 7.78 19.33
C GLN A 7 0.57 6.42 19.02
N ALA A 8 -0.62 6.14 19.57
CA ALA A 8 -1.34 4.91 19.27
C ALA A 8 -1.72 4.91 17.78
N VAL A 9 -1.26 3.89 17.05
CA VAL A 9 -1.59 3.69 15.63
C VAL A 9 -2.69 2.63 15.48
N PRO A 10 -3.48 2.67 14.39
CA PRO A 10 -4.43 1.61 14.08
C PRO A 10 -3.71 0.27 13.88
N ASN A 11 -4.26 -0.79 14.45
CA ASN A 11 -3.77 -2.16 14.26
C ASN A 11 -4.90 -3.01 13.69
N LEU A 12 -4.54 -3.98 12.85
CA LEU A 12 -5.49 -5.00 12.41
C LEU A 12 -5.91 -5.85 13.61
N THR A 13 -7.22 -6.00 13.78
CA THR A 13 -7.81 -6.87 14.81
C THR A 13 -8.08 -8.29 14.31
N THR A 14 -7.56 -8.64 13.13
CA THR A 14 -7.64 -9.96 12.52
C THR A 14 -6.31 -10.69 12.65
N SER A 15 -6.36 -12.02 12.81
CA SER A 15 -5.19 -12.90 12.74
C SER A 15 -4.88 -13.38 11.31
N LEU A 16 -5.81 -13.16 10.36
CA LEU A 16 -5.67 -13.62 8.99
C LEU A 16 -4.82 -12.63 8.17
N ASN A 17 -3.51 -12.86 8.18
CA ASN A 17 -2.54 -11.99 7.51
C ASN A 17 -1.84 -12.66 6.31
N GLY A 18 -2.11 -13.93 6.03
CA GLY A 18 -1.43 -14.69 4.97
C GLY A 18 -1.55 -14.04 3.57
N PRO A 19 -2.76 -13.67 3.11
CA PRO A 19 -2.90 -13.00 1.81
C PRO A 19 -2.23 -11.62 1.77
N LEU A 20 -2.28 -10.85 2.88
CA LEU A 20 -1.57 -9.58 3.00
C LEU A 20 -0.05 -9.76 2.88
N GLN A 21 0.52 -10.74 3.59
CA GLN A 21 1.94 -11.05 3.51
C GLN A 21 2.35 -11.49 2.09
N ALA A 22 1.50 -12.24 1.40
CA ALA A 22 1.78 -12.69 0.04
C ALA A 22 1.87 -11.51 -0.95
N ILE A 23 0.97 -10.53 -0.86
CA ILE A 23 1.05 -9.33 -1.71
C ILE A 23 2.27 -8.47 -1.32
N GLU A 24 2.54 -8.27 -0.03
CA GLU A 24 3.71 -7.52 0.45
C GLU A 24 5.02 -8.13 -0.07
N THR A 25 5.17 -9.45 0.08
CA THR A 25 6.34 -10.19 -0.42
C THR A 25 6.49 -10.04 -1.93
N ARG A 26 5.39 -10.18 -2.68
CA ARG A 26 5.41 -10.03 -4.14
C ARG A 26 5.80 -8.62 -4.58
N LEU A 27 5.31 -7.60 -3.89
CA LEU A 27 5.66 -6.20 -4.16
C LEU A 27 7.16 -5.95 -3.94
N LEU A 28 7.72 -6.47 -2.83
CA LEU A 28 9.15 -6.35 -2.53
C LEU A 28 10.02 -7.10 -3.54
N ASP A 29 9.69 -8.36 -3.85
CA ASP A 29 10.43 -9.19 -4.80
C ASP A 29 10.43 -8.60 -6.23
N ARG A 30 9.39 -7.83 -6.58
CA ARG A 30 9.18 -7.26 -7.91
C ARG A 30 9.31 -5.74 -7.95
N GLN A 31 9.83 -5.12 -6.90
CA GLN A 31 9.86 -3.66 -6.78
C GLN A 31 10.47 -2.99 -8.01
N ARG A 32 11.62 -3.47 -8.48
CA ARG A 32 12.29 -2.93 -9.67
C ARG A 32 11.43 -3.02 -10.93
N ASP A 33 10.79 -4.17 -11.15
CA ASP A 33 9.96 -4.42 -12.33
C ASP A 33 8.72 -3.52 -12.31
N ILE A 34 8.06 -3.40 -11.15
CA ILE A 34 6.88 -2.55 -10.92
C ILE A 34 7.22 -1.08 -11.19
N GLU A 35 8.34 -0.61 -10.64
CA GLU A 35 8.83 0.76 -10.80
C GLU A 35 9.17 1.07 -12.27
N GLN A 36 9.79 0.14 -12.99
CA GLN A 36 10.05 0.32 -14.44
C GLN A 36 8.76 0.39 -15.23
N TRP A 37 7.80 -0.49 -14.92
CA TRP A 37 6.49 -0.48 -15.56
C TRP A 37 5.77 0.85 -15.32
N PHE A 38 5.71 1.36 -14.08
CA PHE A 38 5.11 2.67 -13.80
C PHE A 38 5.74 3.79 -14.63
N ARG A 39 7.08 3.84 -14.74
CA ARG A 39 7.76 4.85 -15.57
C ARG A 39 7.33 4.77 -17.04
N SER A 40 7.16 3.56 -17.59
CA SER A 40 6.69 3.43 -18.97
C SER A 40 5.23 3.87 -19.11
N GLN A 41 4.37 3.52 -18.16
CA GLN A 41 2.96 3.95 -18.16
C GLN A 41 2.81 5.46 -18.07
N TRP A 42 3.64 6.15 -17.29
CA TRP A 42 3.58 7.62 -17.18
C TRP A 42 4.00 8.37 -18.45
N LEU A 43 4.77 7.73 -19.34
CA LEU A 43 5.06 8.29 -20.66
C LEU A 43 3.86 8.17 -21.61
N GLU A 44 3.06 7.11 -21.47
CA GLU A 44 1.88 6.85 -22.28
C GLU A 44 0.64 7.60 -21.77
N THR A 45 0.46 7.65 -20.45
CA THR A 45 -0.66 8.27 -19.76
C THR A 45 -0.13 9.24 -18.70
N PRO A 46 -0.09 10.56 -18.99
CA PRO A 46 0.33 11.54 -18.01
C PRO A 46 -0.53 11.49 -16.74
N PRO A 47 0.06 11.63 -15.54
CA PRO A 47 -0.70 11.65 -14.30
C PRO A 47 -1.58 12.93 -14.20
N PRO A 48 -2.66 12.90 -13.41
CA PRO A 48 -3.39 14.12 -13.06
C PRO A 48 -2.49 15.08 -12.27
N PHE A 49 -2.88 16.36 -12.16
CA PHE A 49 -2.13 17.35 -11.36
C PHE A 49 -2.02 16.92 -9.88
N TYR A 50 -3.08 16.31 -9.34
CA TYR A 50 -3.16 15.73 -8.00
C TYR A 50 -4.29 14.69 -7.93
N GLY A 51 -4.26 13.79 -6.94
CA GLY A 51 -5.31 12.81 -6.69
C GLY A 51 -5.18 12.18 -5.31
N SER A 52 -6.26 11.59 -4.81
CA SER A 52 -6.32 10.82 -3.57
C SER A 52 -6.88 9.44 -3.86
N VAL A 53 -6.45 8.42 -3.12
CA VAL A 53 -6.98 7.06 -3.24
C VAL A 53 -7.24 6.52 -1.86
N ASP A 54 -8.50 6.17 -1.57
CA ASP A 54 -8.86 5.52 -0.31
C ASP A 54 -8.57 4.02 -0.42
N LEU A 55 -7.85 3.48 0.57
CA LEU A 55 -7.51 2.07 0.65
C LEU A 55 -8.21 1.39 1.83
N ARG A 56 -8.62 0.14 1.64
CA ARG A 56 -9.07 -0.74 2.74
C ARG A 56 -8.22 -1.99 2.83
N ASN A 57 -7.67 -2.23 4.02
CA ASN A 57 -6.95 -3.45 4.37
C ASN A 57 -7.83 -4.33 5.27
N ALA A 58 -8.26 -5.48 4.75
CA ALA A 58 -9.07 -6.46 5.47
C ALA A 58 -8.26 -7.70 5.93
N GLY A 59 -6.93 -7.70 5.79
CA GLY A 59 -6.04 -8.85 6.05
C GLY A 59 -6.05 -9.91 4.95
N PHE A 60 -7.21 -10.18 4.35
CA PHE A 60 -7.33 -11.07 3.18
C PHE A 60 -7.36 -10.34 1.83
N LYS A 61 -7.55 -9.01 1.83
CA LYS A 61 -7.60 -8.16 0.64
C LYS A 61 -7.16 -6.74 0.97
N LEU A 62 -6.34 -6.17 0.10
CA LEU A 62 -6.01 -4.74 0.04
C LEU A 62 -6.57 -4.19 -1.27
N ALA A 63 -7.40 -3.15 -1.21
CA ALA A 63 -8.04 -2.62 -2.41
C ALA A 63 -8.34 -1.12 -2.32
N PRO A 64 -8.32 -0.39 -3.45
CA PRO A 64 -8.88 0.95 -3.53
C PRO A 64 -10.41 0.88 -3.43
N VAL A 65 -11.00 1.88 -2.80
CA VAL A 65 -12.46 2.03 -2.67
C VAL A 65 -12.98 3.37 -3.16
N ASP A 66 -12.08 4.35 -3.37
CA ASP A 66 -12.36 5.66 -3.97
C ASP A 66 -11.11 6.15 -4.73
N THR A 67 -11.29 7.05 -5.72
CA THR A 67 -10.21 7.67 -6.53
C THR A 67 -10.61 9.05 -7.01
#